data_AF-A0A3N9UZG9-F1
#
_entry.id   AF-A0A3N9UZG9-F1
#
_cell.length_a   1.000
_cell.length_b   1.000
_cell.length_c   1.000
_cell.angle_alpha   90.00
_cell.angle_beta   90.00
_cell.angle_gamma   90.00
#
_symmetry.space_group_name_H-M   'P 1'
#
loop_
_entity.id
_entity.type
_entity.pdbx_description
1 polymer ?
#
loop_
_entity_poly.entity_id
_entity_poly.type
_entity_poly.pdbx_seq_one_letter_code
_entity_poly.pdbx_strand_id
1 'polypeptide(L)'
;MKKNIMLVAAVAILAVLLSGVGQAISIRAAIENECIPSPDTIIVPAGKTATNFALEDISAGVNCYTGTTIKDKGWAIYAGDSSGTKVYQYEYYVNQYGDGKSEEPYGPLSALSLSSGSYMVYVDGGKGAFVHANYDLV
;
A
#
# COMPACT_ATOMS: atom_id res chain seq x y z
N MET A 1 34.57 -57.23 24.11
CA MET A 1 35.37 -56.66 23.01
C MET A 1 34.51 -55.66 22.25
N LYS A 2 34.99 -54.42 22.16
CA LYS A 2 34.35 -53.28 21.47
C LYS A 2 34.31 -53.51 19.95
N LYS A 3 33.22 -53.13 19.30
CA LYS A 3 33.25 -52.53 17.96
C LYS A 3 32.13 -51.49 17.86
N ASN A 4 32.55 -50.23 17.95
CA ASN A 4 31.76 -49.06 17.59
C ASN A 4 31.63 -49.04 16.06
N ILE A 5 30.43 -48.88 15.53
CA ILE A 5 30.22 -48.45 14.16
C ILE A 5 29.28 -47.24 14.21
N MET A 6 29.88 -46.07 14.02
CA MET A 6 29.21 -44.85 13.61
C MET A 6 28.42 -45.12 12.32
N LEU A 7 27.18 -44.63 12.25
CA LEU A 7 26.58 -44.33 10.95
C LEU A 7 25.74 -43.03 11.02
N VAL A 8 26.43 -41.96 10.62
CA VAL A 8 26.02 -40.81 9.81
C VAL A 8 24.54 -40.39 9.88
N ALA A 9 24.32 -39.20 10.43
CA ALA A 9 23.11 -38.42 10.30
C ALA A 9 22.86 -38.06 8.82
N ALA A 10 21.71 -38.44 8.28
CA ALA A 10 21.19 -37.90 7.04
C ALA A 10 20.12 -36.84 7.37
N VAL A 11 20.58 -35.61 7.57
CA VAL A 11 19.70 -34.43 7.52
C VAL A 11 19.51 -34.08 6.05
N ALA A 12 18.44 -34.59 5.45
CA ALA A 12 18.03 -34.16 4.12
C ALA A 12 17.37 -32.77 4.25
N ILE A 13 18.16 -31.75 3.97
CA ILE A 13 17.71 -30.37 3.78
C ILE A 13 16.82 -30.34 2.54
N LEU A 14 15.50 -30.23 2.72
CA LEU A 14 14.57 -29.86 1.66
C LEU A 14 14.13 -28.42 1.90
N ALA A 15 14.99 -27.47 1.55
CA ALA A 15 14.69 -26.04 1.58
C ALA A 15 15.20 -25.40 0.29
N VAL A 16 14.58 -25.75 -0.84
CA VAL A 16 14.72 -25.02 -2.10
C VAL A 16 13.37 -25.07 -2.80
N LEU A 17 12.71 -23.90 -2.92
CA LEU A 17 11.67 -23.49 -3.92
C LEU A 17 10.67 -22.46 -3.36
N LEU A 18 11.15 -21.39 -2.71
CA LEU A 18 10.34 -20.19 -2.44
C LEU A 18 11.07 -18.87 -2.79
N SER A 19 12.10 -18.93 -3.64
CA SER A 19 12.82 -17.73 -4.12
C SER A 19 12.13 -17.12 -5.35
N GLY A 20 10.82 -16.90 -5.26
CA GLY A 20 10.02 -16.30 -6.33
C GLY A 20 8.86 -15.45 -5.84
N VAL A 21 8.69 -15.28 -4.54
CA VAL A 21 7.72 -14.31 -4.02
C VAL A 21 8.41 -12.95 -4.12
N GLY A 22 7.98 -12.14 -5.09
CA GLY A 22 8.29 -10.71 -5.08
C GLY A 22 8.01 -10.20 -3.67
N GLN A 23 8.97 -9.51 -3.07
CA GLN A 23 8.77 -8.97 -1.73
C GLN A 23 7.74 -7.85 -1.86
N ALA A 24 6.49 -8.13 -1.47
CA ALA A 24 5.46 -7.11 -1.40
C ALA A 24 5.90 -6.03 -0.41
N ILE A 25 5.98 -4.78 -0.89
CA ILE A 25 6.34 -3.61 -0.11
C ILE A 25 5.05 -2.93 0.31
N SER A 26 4.91 -2.72 1.61
CA SER A 26 3.76 -2.06 2.22
C SER A 26 3.92 -0.54 2.21
N ILE A 27 2.82 0.17 1.97
CA ILE A 27 2.71 1.62 2.14
C ILE A 27 1.51 1.96 3.03
N ARG A 28 1.67 2.97 3.89
CA ARG A 28 0.64 3.40 4.83
C ARG A 28 0.64 4.92 5.01
N ALA A 29 -0.35 5.59 4.43
CA ALA A 29 -0.60 7.00 4.66
C ALA A 29 -1.80 7.20 5.59
N ALA A 30 -1.75 8.22 6.43
CA ALA A 30 -2.79 8.52 7.42
C ALA A 30 -3.00 10.03 7.59
N ILE A 31 -4.13 10.39 8.20
CA ILE A 31 -4.30 11.68 8.88
C ILE A 31 -4.42 11.37 10.37
N GLU A 32 -3.49 11.86 11.17
CA GLU A 32 -3.42 11.57 12.61
C GLU A 32 -4.59 12.21 13.37
N ASN A 33 -4.74 11.86 14.65
CA ASN A 33 -5.87 12.31 15.47
C ASN A 33 -5.91 13.84 15.65
N GLU A 34 -4.75 14.48 15.58
CA GLU A 34 -4.51 15.91 15.65
C GLU A 34 -4.71 16.61 14.29
N CYS A 35 -5.28 15.91 13.30
CA CYS A 35 -5.47 16.41 11.93
C CYS A 35 -4.16 16.73 11.21
N ILE A 36 -3.09 16.03 11.56
CA ILE A 36 -1.78 16.16 10.92
C ILE A 36 -1.69 15.11 9.81
N PRO A 37 -1.52 15.51 8.54
CA PRO A 37 -1.26 14.58 7.45
C PRO A 37 0.06 13.83 7.68
N SER A 38 0.03 12.52 7.52
CA SER A 38 1.16 11.61 7.67
C SER A 38 1.27 10.78 6.38
N PRO A 39 1.78 11.38 5.28
CA PRO A 39 1.91 10.69 4.01
C PRO A 39 3.04 9.66 4.04
N ASP A 40 2.99 8.71 3.13
CA ASP A 40 4.05 7.71 2.93
C ASP A 40 4.76 7.91 1.60
N THR A 41 5.92 7.29 1.42
CA THR A 41 6.76 7.43 0.23
C THR A 41 7.02 6.08 -0.43
N ILE A 42 6.72 6.00 -1.73
CA ILE A 42 7.16 4.92 -2.61
C ILE A 42 8.47 5.35 -3.25
N ILE A 43 9.52 4.58 -3.05
CA ILE A 43 10.81 4.77 -3.74
C ILE A 43 11.01 3.61 -4.71
N VAL A 44 11.00 3.92 -6.00
CA VAL A 44 11.30 2.96 -7.07
C VAL A 44 12.75 3.15 -7.50
N PRO A 45 13.66 2.20 -7.24
CA PRO A 45 15.08 2.33 -7.62
C PRO A 45 15.29 2.47 -9.13
N ALA A 46 16.46 2.97 -9.52
CA ALA A 46 16.85 3.04 -10.93
C ALA A 46 16.83 1.64 -11.58
N GLY A 47 16.20 1.54 -12.75
CA GLY A 47 16.05 0.27 -13.48
C GLY A 47 15.01 -0.70 -12.91
N LYS A 48 14.25 -0.28 -11.89
CA LYS A 48 13.13 -1.04 -11.33
C LYS A 48 11.79 -0.42 -11.70
N THR A 49 10.75 -1.24 -11.60
CA THR A 49 9.36 -0.81 -11.75
C THR A 49 8.54 -1.29 -10.56
N ALA A 50 7.73 -0.41 -9.97
CA ALA A 50 6.72 -0.83 -9.01
C ALA A 50 5.44 -1.23 -9.75
N THR A 51 4.93 -2.43 -9.46
CA THR A 51 3.77 -3.04 -10.14
C THR A 51 2.92 -3.83 -9.15
N ASN A 52 1.84 -4.46 -9.62
CA ASN A 52 0.96 -5.32 -8.82
C ASN A 52 0.44 -4.63 -7.55
N PHE A 53 0.09 -3.35 -7.67
CA PHE A 53 -0.46 -2.62 -6.53
C PHE A 53 -1.78 -3.24 -6.09
N ALA A 54 -1.95 -3.46 -4.79
CA ALA A 54 -3.20 -3.92 -4.21
C ALA A 54 -3.55 -3.12 -2.96
N LEU A 55 -4.83 -2.76 -2.84
CA LEU A 55 -5.38 -2.12 -1.66
C LEU A 55 -5.66 -3.19 -0.59
N GLU A 56 -5.08 -3.03 0.60
CA GLU A 56 -5.34 -3.92 1.73
C GLU A 56 -6.48 -3.38 2.59
N ASP A 57 -6.42 -2.10 2.96
CA ASP A 57 -7.45 -1.46 3.78
C ASP A 57 -7.52 0.06 3.52
N ILE A 58 -8.70 0.62 3.72
CA ILE A 58 -8.94 2.06 3.68
C ILE A 58 -10.09 2.44 4.60
N SER A 59 -9.85 3.46 5.42
CA SER A 59 -10.86 4.04 6.30
C SER A 59 -10.95 5.54 6.13
N ALA A 60 -12.18 6.04 6.14
CA ALA A 60 -12.44 7.44 6.42
C ALA A 60 -12.32 7.69 7.93
N GLY A 61 -12.20 8.95 8.29
CA GLY A 61 -12.10 9.41 9.66
C GLY A 61 -13.24 10.34 10.05
N VAL A 62 -12.91 11.30 10.89
CA VAL A 62 -13.82 12.34 11.36
C VAL A 62 -13.37 13.67 10.81
N ASN A 63 -14.30 14.53 10.40
CA ASN A 63 -13.99 15.88 9.95
C ASN A 63 -13.23 16.63 11.04
N CYS A 64 -12.09 17.19 10.65
CA CYS A 64 -11.14 17.86 11.54
C CYS A 64 -11.70 19.10 12.25
N TYR A 65 -12.71 19.74 11.68
CA TYR A 65 -13.27 20.99 12.18
C TYR A 65 -14.66 20.78 12.81
N THR A 66 -15.50 19.96 12.19
CA THR A 66 -16.90 19.79 12.63
C THR A 66 -17.10 18.61 13.58
N GLY A 67 -16.16 17.66 13.63
CA GLY A 67 -16.34 16.42 14.39
C GLY A 67 -17.34 15.44 13.77
N THR A 68 -17.85 15.73 12.57
CA THR A 68 -18.79 14.85 11.86
C THR A 68 -18.06 13.65 11.26
N THR A 69 -18.62 12.44 11.38
CA THR A 69 -18.11 11.26 10.69
C THR A 69 -18.13 11.44 9.18
N ILE A 70 -17.01 11.17 8.53
CA ILE A 70 -16.89 11.15 7.07
C ILE A 70 -17.09 9.70 6.60
N LYS A 71 -17.89 9.52 5.55
CA LYS A 71 -18.13 8.19 4.94
C LYS A 71 -17.33 8.00 3.65
N ASP A 72 -17.07 9.10 2.95
CA ASP A 72 -16.31 9.10 1.71
C ASP A 72 -14.83 8.81 2.00
N LYS A 73 -14.21 8.00 1.15
CA LYS A 73 -12.81 7.60 1.29
C LYS A 73 -12.06 8.05 0.06
N GLY A 74 -10.86 8.60 0.24
CA GLY A 74 -10.03 9.03 -0.87
C GLY A 74 -8.57 8.77 -0.59
N TRP A 75 -7.80 8.43 -1.61
CA TRP A 75 -6.35 8.45 -1.53
C TRP A 75 -5.76 8.61 -2.93
N ALA A 76 -4.52 9.09 -2.99
CA ALA A 76 -3.84 9.38 -4.24
C ALA A 76 -2.33 9.18 -4.14
N ILE A 77 -1.72 8.94 -5.30
CA ILE A 77 -0.27 8.87 -5.47
C ILE A 77 0.16 10.02 -6.37
N TYR A 78 1.18 10.76 -5.95
CA TYR A 78 1.76 11.88 -6.69
C TYR A 78 3.21 11.56 -7.06
N ALA A 79 3.62 11.85 -8.30
CA ALA A 79 5.02 11.81 -8.69
C ALA A 79 5.76 13.02 -8.12
N GLY A 80 6.78 12.80 -7.29
CA GLY A 80 7.43 13.84 -6.51
C GLY A 80 6.72 14.08 -5.17
N ASP A 81 6.40 15.34 -4.86
CA ASP A 81 5.68 15.74 -3.64
C ASP A 81 4.17 15.96 -3.89
N SER A 82 3.43 16.49 -2.91
CA SER A 82 1.99 16.80 -3.03
C SER A 82 1.65 17.82 -4.12
N SER A 83 2.61 18.62 -4.59
CA SER A 83 2.45 19.54 -5.73
C SER A 83 2.76 18.89 -7.07
N GLY A 84 3.24 17.65 -7.04
CA GLY A 84 3.56 16.84 -8.21
C GLY A 84 2.35 16.43 -9.04
N THR A 85 2.63 15.68 -10.11
CA THR A 85 1.57 15.16 -10.98
C THR A 85 0.90 13.98 -10.29
N LYS A 86 -0.43 14.03 -10.14
CA LYS A 86 -1.22 12.89 -9.67
C LYS A 86 -1.12 11.77 -10.70
N VAL A 87 -0.63 10.60 -10.28
CA VAL A 87 -0.46 9.42 -11.14
C VAL A 87 -1.48 8.33 -10.84
N TYR A 88 -2.14 8.40 -9.69
CA TYR A 88 -3.23 7.52 -9.32
C TYR A 88 -4.19 8.23 -8.36
N GLN A 89 -5.48 7.88 -8.43
CA GLN A 89 -6.50 8.36 -7.51
C GLN A 89 -7.57 7.31 -7.31
N TYR A 90 -7.96 7.12 -6.05
CA TYR A 90 -9.13 6.36 -5.63
C TYR A 90 -10.10 7.28 -4.93
N GLU A 91 -11.38 7.14 -5.25
CA GLU A 91 -12.46 7.83 -4.58
C GLU A 91 -13.59 6.83 -4.30
N TYR A 92 -14.13 6.85 -3.09
CA TYR A 92 -15.31 6.09 -2.71
C TYR A 92 -16.32 7.02 -2.08
N TYR A 93 -17.51 7.07 -2.66
CA TYR A 93 -18.58 7.95 -2.26
C TYR A 93 -19.74 7.16 -1.67
N VAL A 94 -20.36 7.67 -0.60
CA VAL A 94 -21.57 7.10 -0.03
C VAL A 94 -22.74 8.05 -0.23
N ASN A 95 -23.77 7.59 -0.93
CA ASN A 95 -24.97 8.40 -1.16
C ASN A 95 -25.83 8.53 0.12
N GLN A 96 -26.90 9.33 0.05
CA GLN A 96 -27.82 9.55 1.17
C GLN A 96 -28.56 8.28 1.64
N TYR A 97 -28.61 7.24 0.81
CA TYR A 97 -29.23 5.94 1.11
C TYR A 97 -28.24 4.94 1.71
N GLY A 98 -26.95 5.28 1.75
CA GLY A 98 -25.90 4.39 2.23
C GLY A 98 -25.25 3.51 1.15
N ASP A 99 -25.62 3.67 -0.11
CA ASP A 99 -24.97 2.93 -1.20
C ASP A 99 -23.61 3.53 -1.51
N GLY A 100 -22.64 2.65 -1.69
CA GLY A 100 -21.26 2.99 -2.03
C GLY A 100 -20.97 2.90 -3.52
N LYS A 101 -20.14 3.82 -4.03
CA LYS A 101 -19.55 3.73 -5.37
C LYS A 101 -18.07 4.10 -5.30
N SER A 102 -17.21 3.24 -5.84
CA SER A 102 -15.79 3.53 -6.05
C SER A 102 -15.50 3.99 -7.48
N GLU A 103 -14.53 4.89 -7.62
CA GLU A 103 -14.02 5.40 -8.89
C GLU A 103 -12.49 5.47 -8.85
N GLU A 104 -11.86 5.19 -10.00
CA GLU A 104 -10.41 5.26 -10.19
C GLU A 104 -10.11 6.05 -11.48
N PRO A 105 -10.17 7.40 -11.44
CA PRO A 105 -10.15 8.24 -12.65
C PRO A 105 -8.87 8.13 -13.49
N TYR A 106 -7.79 7.65 -12.90
CA TYR A 106 -6.47 7.48 -13.52
C TYR A 106 -6.21 6.04 -14.00
N GLY A 107 -7.24 5.20 -13.97
CA GLY A 107 -7.15 3.76 -14.25
C GLY A 107 -7.05 2.93 -12.96
N PRO A 108 -7.32 1.62 -13.06
CA PRO A 108 -7.40 0.76 -11.89
C PRO A 108 -6.02 0.57 -11.23
N LEU A 109 -6.01 0.49 -9.89
CA LEU A 109 -4.79 0.31 -9.08
C LEU A 109 -3.98 -0.90 -9.53
N SER A 110 -4.65 -2.00 -9.86
CA SER A 110 -4.01 -3.24 -10.30
C SER A 110 -3.25 -3.11 -11.63
N ALA A 111 -3.53 -2.06 -12.41
CA ALA A 111 -2.82 -1.75 -13.66
C ALA A 111 -1.77 -0.64 -13.49
N LEU A 112 -1.64 -0.07 -12.28
CA LEU A 112 -0.66 0.97 -12.00
C LEU A 112 0.75 0.40 -12.12
N SER A 113 1.60 1.12 -12.86
CA SER A 113 3.00 0.80 -13.05
C SER A 113 3.82 2.07 -12.90
N LEU A 114 4.68 2.13 -11.89
CA LEU A 114 5.52 3.29 -11.61
C LEU A 114 6.97 2.97 -11.99
N SER A 115 7.55 3.79 -12.86
CA SER A 115 8.96 3.74 -13.20
C SER A 115 9.84 4.20 -12.04
N SER A 116 11.17 4.14 -12.21
CA SER A 116 12.12 4.69 -11.25
C SER A 116 11.79 6.13 -10.86
N GLY A 117 11.75 6.43 -9.57
CA GLY A 117 11.35 7.73 -9.04
C GLY A 117 10.94 7.70 -7.58
N SER A 118 10.54 8.87 -7.08
CA SER A 118 9.93 9.03 -5.75
C SER A 118 8.48 9.43 -5.92
N TYR A 119 7.59 8.81 -5.16
CA TYR A 119 6.17 9.09 -5.20
C TYR A 119 5.62 9.21 -3.79
N MET A 120 4.70 10.14 -3.59
CA MET A 120 4.08 10.39 -2.29
C MET A 120 2.65 9.88 -2.28
N VAL A 121 2.30 9.21 -1.19
CA VAL A 121 0.98 8.63 -0.96
C VAL A 121 0.25 9.49 0.06
N TYR A 122 -0.93 9.99 -0.32
CA TYR A 122 -1.79 10.80 0.53
C TYR A 122 -3.15 10.16 0.68
N VAL A 123 -3.78 10.38 1.83
CA VAL A 123 -5.16 9.97 2.12
C VAL A 123 -6.01 11.19 2.40
N ASP A 124 -7.28 11.11 2.03
CA ASP A 124 -8.33 12.06 2.34
C ASP A 124 -9.34 11.42 3.31
N GLY A 125 -10.11 12.23 4.03
CA GLY A 125 -11.20 11.72 4.89
C GLY A 125 -11.11 12.11 6.37
N GLY A 126 -10.28 13.09 6.73
CA GLY A 126 -10.22 13.67 8.08
C GLY A 126 -9.41 12.86 9.10
N LYS A 127 -9.43 13.27 10.38
CA LYS A 127 -8.61 12.65 11.42
C LYS A 127 -8.95 11.18 11.63
N GLY A 128 -7.92 10.36 11.74
CA GLY A 128 -8.01 8.90 11.83
C GLY A 128 -8.23 8.22 10.48
N ALA A 129 -8.35 8.95 9.37
CA ALA A 129 -8.37 8.34 8.04
C ALA A 129 -7.02 7.71 7.72
N PHE A 130 -7.03 6.58 7.01
CA PHE A 130 -5.81 5.92 6.57
C PHE A 130 -6.05 5.08 5.32
N VAL A 131 -4.96 4.82 4.61
CA VAL A 131 -4.88 3.82 3.55
C VAL A 131 -3.69 2.91 3.81
N HIS A 132 -3.88 1.63 3.52
CA HIS A 132 -2.84 0.62 3.53
C HIS A 132 -2.90 -0.14 2.20
N ALA A 133 -1.82 -0.12 1.45
CA ALA A 133 -1.67 -0.83 0.19
C ALA A 133 -0.31 -1.50 0.11
N ASN A 134 -0.15 -2.40 -0.86
CA ASN A 134 1.12 -3.05 -1.16
C ASN A 134 1.45 -2.97 -2.66
N TYR A 135 2.70 -3.25 -3.02
CA TYR A 135 3.17 -3.36 -4.40
C TYR A 135 4.43 -4.24 -4.49
N ASP A 136 4.75 -4.71 -5.69
CA ASP A 136 5.98 -5.46 -5.98
C ASP A 136 7.02 -4.58 -6.69
N LEU A 137 8.30 -4.78 -6.38
CA LEU A 137 9.42 -4.25 -7.18
C LEU A 137 9.98 -5.33 -8.11
N VAL A 138 9.94 -5.05 -9.42
CA VAL A 138 10.51 -5.91 -10.48
C VAL A 138 11.71 -5.27 -11.14
#